data_AF-A0A9R0WH87-F1
#
_entry.id   AF-A0A9R0WH87-F1
#
_cell.length_a   1.000
_cell.length_b   1.000
_cell.length_c   1.000
_cell.angle_alpha   90.00
_cell.angle_beta   90.00
_cell.angle_gamma   90.00
#
_symmetry.space_group_name_H-M   'P 1'
#
loop_
_entity.id
_entity.type
_entity.pdbx_description
1 polymer ?
#
loop_
_entity_poly.entity_id
_entity_poly.type
_entity_poly.pdbx_seq_one_letter_code
_entity_poly.pdbx_strand_id
1 'polypeptide(L)'
;MAGWTSDSDDSDKFEWDNDGVAEPSSAPAMRNFDSPGPSTLGSNEWINGEVLPTSLIERYVVMGFPKEMVMKSIKEIGHSDADALLELLLTYKALDDDDAGGNNHSTSGCILPVVEDDDDLDFENWDGDDDAGGRESSSDDSGYEDFLREMSERDEKIKSLVNMGFSEDESNEAIIRCGVDADICVLVDSVSASRVAEDCHSRNLSDHQVTDRCFNSFGGRKKARLMEESRKKRKRYGGGGQGNRPSLDGSDEDSMPLPNPMVGFNLPGYSGPSVTRMLSKLDTGPPFFYYENVARAPKGEWAKISRNMFDIQPEFVDSLHLCAAARKRGYIHNLPIENRSPLLPLPPKTIFEAFPHYKKWWPSWDTRTHLNCLQTCVASAKLTDRIQRALVSSSNPPTKSVQKYVMDECKKWNLVWVGKNKVAPLEPDEMEYILGFPRDHTRGVGKTQRYKSLGNSFQVDTVAYHLSVLRRMFPNGVCVLSLFTGIGGGEVALHKLGIHMRVVVSVEIGEASKKIFKSWWDQTQTGTLIEITDVKSLTNDRVASLISQFGGFDLVIGGSPCNNLAGSNQHHRDGLEGKHSALFYDYVRILNFVKSAMGGRRM
;
A
#
# COMPACT_ATOMS: atom_id res chain seq x y z
N MET A 1 44.63 3.22 -53.89
CA MET A 1 44.81 3.34 -55.35
C MET A 1 43.45 3.66 -55.91
N ALA A 2 43.18 4.96 -56.12
CA ALA A 2 43.27 5.62 -57.43
C ALA A 2 42.19 5.03 -58.37
N GLY A 3 41.11 5.70 -58.74
CA GLY A 3 40.80 7.13 -58.82
C GLY A 3 40.18 7.39 -60.22
N TRP A 4 39.80 8.64 -60.46
CA TRP A 4 39.48 9.28 -61.76
C TRP A 4 37.97 9.31 -62.08
N THR A 5 37.23 10.38 -61.69
CA THR A 5 37.12 11.76 -62.26
C THR A 5 36.12 11.82 -63.43
N SER A 6 34.98 12.51 -63.26
CA SER A 6 34.68 13.90 -63.70
C SER A 6 34.34 13.96 -65.20
N ASP A 7 33.48 14.83 -65.74
CA ASP A 7 32.55 15.86 -65.27
C ASP A 7 31.78 16.32 -66.54
N SER A 8 30.79 17.20 -66.36
CA SER A 8 30.28 18.21 -67.31
C SER A 8 29.33 17.74 -68.42
N ASP A 9 28.36 18.52 -68.90
CA ASP A 9 27.63 19.71 -68.43
C ASP A 9 26.48 19.92 -69.43
N ASP A 10 25.49 20.70 -69.00
CA ASP A 10 24.71 21.64 -69.82
C ASP A 10 23.64 21.18 -70.85
N SER A 11 22.41 21.48 -70.44
CA SER A 11 21.51 22.49 -71.08
C SER A 11 20.55 22.08 -72.20
N ASP A 12 19.34 22.63 -72.01
CA ASP A 12 18.36 23.14 -72.98
C ASP A 12 17.43 22.21 -73.79
N LYS A 13 16.13 22.40 -73.45
CA LYS A 13 14.96 22.63 -74.33
C LYS A 13 14.71 21.70 -75.52
N PHE A 14 13.48 21.17 -75.58
CA PHE A 14 12.53 21.55 -76.65
C PHE A 14 11.08 21.20 -76.27
N GLU A 15 10.19 22.17 -76.47
CA GLU A 15 8.74 22.16 -76.28
C GLU A 15 7.98 21.49 -77.45
N TRP A 16 6.63 21.46 -77.31
CA TRP A 16 5.51 21.59 -78.28
C TRP A 16 4.45 20.50 -77.96
N ASP A 17 3.15 20.74 -77.78
CA ASP A 17 2.28 21.80 -78.29
C ASP A 17 0.97 21.93 -77.48
N ASN A 18 0.32 23.07 -77.72
CA ASN A 18 -0.91 23.61 -77.15
C ASN A 18 -2.18 23.14 -77.92
N ASP A 19 -3.36 23.40 -77.33
CA ASP A 19 -4.72 23.56 -77.90
C ASP A 19 -5.78 22.96 -76.93
N GLY A 20 -6.86 23.59 -76.45
CA GLY A 20 -7.49 24.89 -76.69
C GLY A 20 -8.96 24.84 -76.19
N VAL A 21 -9.28 25.66 -75.16
CA VAL A 21 -10.49 26.48 -74.91
C VAL A 21 -11.93 25.93 -75.14
N ALA A 22 -12.81 25.99 -74.11
CA ALA A 22 -14.05 26.82 -74.09
C ALA A 22 -15.03 26.52 -72.91
N GLU A 23 -15.42 27.55 -72.15
CA GLU A 23 -16.77 27.71 -71.54
C GLU A 23 -17.58 28.72 -72.40
N PRO A 24 -18.94 28.78 -72.36
CA PRO A 24 -19.63 29.70 -71.42
C PRO A 24 -21.10 29.38 -71.00
N SER A 25 -21.47 29.87 -69.81
CA SER A 25 -22.76 30.48 -69.35
C SER A 25 -24.14 29.88 -69.70
N SER A 26 -25.05 29.78 -68.70
CA SER A 26 -26.35 30.51 -68.60
C SER A 26 -27.34 29.85 -67.61
N ALA A 27 -27.96 30.66 -66.74
CA ALA A 27 -29.15 30.31 -65.93
C ALA A 27 -30.47 30.58 -66.70
N PRO A 28 -31.62 30.06 -66.23
CA PRO A 28 -32.64 30.97 -65.71
C PRO A 28 -33.45 30.47 -64.48
N ALA A 29 -34.13 31.43 -63.84
CA ALA A 29 -34.86 31.37 -62.57
C ALA A 29 -36.30 30.78 -62.62
N MET A 30 -36.87 30.43 -61.45
CA MET A 30 -38.13 31.01 -60.89
C MET A 30 -38.79 30.15 -59.77
N ARG A 31 -38.88 30.70 -58.54
CA ARG A 31 -40.07 30.91 -57.66
C ARG A 31 -39.80 30.70 -56.16
N ASN A 32 -40.04 31.77 -55.40
CA ASN A 32 -40.18 31.83 -53.93
C ASN A 32 -41.53 31.27 -53.47
N PHE A 33 -41.63 30.80 -52.22
CA PHE A 33 -42.72 31.12 -51.28
C PHE A 33 -42.36 30.71 -49.83
N ASP A 34 -42.31 31.73 -48.96
CA ASP A 34 -42.68 31.85 -47.54
C ASP A 34 -42.21 30.91 -46.41
N SER A 35 -41.67 31.54 -45.37
CA SER A 35 -41.64 31.07 -43.96
C SER A 35 -42.98 31.35 -43.25
N PRO A 36 -43.29 30.71 -42.11
CA PRO A 36 -43.00 31.36 -40.81
C PRO A 36 -42.63 30.40 -39.65
N GLY A 37 -41.95 30.92 -38.61
CA GLY A 37 -41.90 30.31 -37.25
C GLY A 37 -43.25 30.45 -36.50
N PRO A 38 -43.38 30.32 -35.16
CA PRO A 38 -42.37 30.30 -34.09
C PRO A 38 -42.65 29.35 -32.85
N SER A 39 -41.77 29.41 -31.84
CA SER A 39 -42.02 29.32 -30.36
C SER A 39 -42.41 28.01 -29.62
N THR A 40 -41.50 27.63 -28.68
CA THR A 40 -41.67 27.25 -27.25
C THR A 40 -42.87 26.41 -26.74
N LEU A 41 -42.59 25.26 -26.11
CA LEU A 41 -42.87 24.87 -24.69
C LEU A 41 -42.50 23.37 -24.51
N GLY A 42 -41.81 22.97 -23.43
CA GLY A 42 -42.34 22.10 -22.35
C GLY A 42 -42.69 20.67 -22.82
N SER A 43 -42.22 19.54 -22.27
CA SER A 43 -42.10 19.14 -20.87
C SER A 43 -41.59 17.68 -20.83
N ASN A 44 -41.00 17.27 -19.70
CA ASN A 44 -40.73 15.87 -19.38
C ASN A 44 -42.01 15.03 -19.47
N GLU A 45 -41.99 13.90 -20.17
CA GLU A 45 -42.72 12.70 -19.75
C GLU A 45 -42.19 11.45 -20.47
N TRP A 46 -41.89 10.44 -19.65
CA TRP A 46 -41.52 9.08 -20.03
C TRP A 46 -42.83 8.31 -20.28
N ILE A 47 -42.93 7.48 -21.33
CA ILE A 47 -43.52 6.12 -21.33
C ILE A 47 -43.71 5.58 -22.78
N ASN A 48 -43.11 4.41 -23.01
CA ASN A 48 -43.41 3.31 -23.94
C ASN A 48 -43.26 3.45 -25.47
N GLY A 49 -42.25 2.71 -25.97
CA GLY A 49 -42.44 1.78 -27.09
C GLY A 49 -42.12 2.31 -28.48
N GLU A 50 -40.85 2.63 -28.77
CA GLU A 50 -40.42 2.91 -30.14
C GLU A 50 -39.62 1.74 -30.75
N VAL A 51 -40.08 1.34 -31.92
CA VAL A 51 -39.45 0.41 -32.86
C VAL A 51 -38.10 1.00 -33.29
N LEU A 52 -37.04 0.18 -33.23
CA LEU A 52 -35.72 0.58 -33.74
C LEU A 52 -35.84 1.07 -35.20
N PRO A 53 -35.21 2.21 -35.56
CA PRO A 53 -35.25 2.70 -36.94
C PRO A 53 -34.57 1.67 -37.84
N THR A 54 -35.37 1.03 -38.69
CA THR A 54 -34.95 -0.08 -39.57
C THR A 54 -33.82 0.32 -40.52
N SER A 55 -33.73 1.62 -40.84
CA SER A 55 -32.68 2.24 -41.65
C SER A 55 -31.28 2.20 -41.02
N LEU A 56 -31.16 2.19 -39.69
CA LEU A 56 -29.87 2.17 -39.01
C LEU A 56 -29.23 0.77 -39.08
N ILE A 57 -30.05 -0.27 -38.92
CA ILE A 57 -29.61 -1.67 -39.00
C ILE A 57 -29.14 -1.99 -40.42
N GLU A 58 -29.89 -1.57 -41.44
CA GLU A 58 -29.50 -1.77 -42.84
C GLU A 58 -28.16 -1.12 -43.17
N ARG A 59 -27.88 0.07 -42.63
CA ARG A 59 -26.60 0.77 -42.85
C ARG A 59 -25.40 -0.05 -42.39
N TYR A 60 -25.45 -0.63 -41.18
CA TYR A 60 -24.33 -1.44 -40.66
C TYR A 60 -24.25 -2.83 -41.29
N VAL A 61 -25.38 -3.40 -41.72
CA VAL A 61 -25.39 -4.65 -42.48
C VAL A 61 -24.76 -4.46 -43.86
N VAL A 62 -25.02 -3.34 -44.55
CA VAL A 62 -24.37 -3.00 -45.83
C VAL A 62 -22.85 -2.81 -45.65
N MET A 63 -22.40 -2.36 -44.48
CA MET A 63 -20.97 -2.27 -44.14
C MET A 63 -20.33 -3.63 -43.77
N GLY A 64 -21.06 -4.73 -43.87
CA GLY A 64 -20.53 -6.09 -43.74
C GLY A 64 -20.63 -6.71 -42.34
N PHE A 65 -21.38 -6.09 -41.42
CA PHE A 65 -21.60 -6.66 -40.08
C PHE A 65 -22.83 -7.58 -40.05
N PRO A 66 -22.77 -8.76 -39.38
CA PRO A 66 -23.92 -9.65 -39.25
C PRO A 66 -25.10 -8.96 -38.55
N LYS A 67 -26.32 -9.09 -39.11
CA LYS A 67 -27.53 -8.42 -38.61
C LYS A 67 -27.80 -8.71 -37.12
N GLU A 68 -27.49 -9.91 -36.65
CA GLU A 68 -27.67 -10.30 -35.24
C GLU A 68 -26.71 -9.54 -34.30
N MET A 69 -25.46 -9.34 -34.72
CA MET A 69 -24.45 -8.58 -33.97
C MET A 69 -24.82 -7.09 -33.88
N VAL A 70 -25.34 -6.53 -34.97
CA VAL A 70 -25.85 -5.14 -35.01
C VAL A 70 -27.04 -4.97 -34.06
N MET A 71 -28.00 -5.90 -34.08
CA MET A 71 -29.15 -5.83 -33.16
C MET A 71 -28.75 -6.00 -31.69
N LYS A 72 -27.76 -6.86 -31.39
CA LYS A 72 -27.22 -7.03 -30.04
C LYS A 72 -26.54 -5.74 -29.57
N SER A 73 -25.72 -5.13 -30.42
CA SER A 73 -25.01 -3.89 -30.11
C SER A 73 -25.97 -2.72 -29.84
N ILE A 74 -27.03 -2.56 -30.66
CA ILE A 74 -28.02 -1.49 -30.41
C ILE A 74 -28.82 -1.72 -29.11
N LYS A 75 -29.03 -2.97 -28.69
CA LYS A 75 -29.66 -3.26 -27.40
C LYS A 75 -28.77 -2.88 -26.20
N GLU A 76 -27.45 -2.98 -26.35
CA GLU A 76 -26.50 -2.77 -25.24
C GLU A 76 -26.19 -1.29 -24.99
N ILE A 77 -26.07 -0.48 -26.05
CA ILE A 77 -25.66 0.93 -25.97
C ILE A 77 -26.70 1.92 -26.48
N GLY A 78 -27.79 1.45 -27.09
CA GLY A 78 -28.82 2.31 -27.69
C GLY A 78 -28.47 2.79 -29.11
N HIS A 79 -29.29 3.69 -29.67
CA HIS A 79 -29.18 4.18 -31.06
C HIS A 79 -28.79 5.67 -31.16
N SER A 80 -28.36 6.28 -30.05
CA SER A 80 -28.09 7.72 -29.95
C SER A 80 -26.67 8.13 -30.35
N ASP A 81 -25.72 7.20 -30.40
CA ASP A 81 -24.32 7.48 -30.72
C ASP A 81 -23.79 6.47 -31.77
N ALA A 82 -23.55 6.95 -32.99
CA ALA A 82 -23.15 6.12 -34.12
C ALA A 82 -21.69 5.65 -34.02
N ASP A 83 -20.81 6.46 -33.43
CA ASP A 83 -19.38 6.16 -33.34
C ASP A 83 -19.14 5.10 -32.25
N ALA A 84 -19.85 5.22 -31.11
CA ALA A 84 -19.84 4.19 -30.07
C ALA A 84 -20.39 2.84 -30.56
N LEU A 85 -21.37 2.85 -31.48
CA LEU A 85 -21.94 1.63 -32.05
C LEU A 85 -20.98 0.93 -33.01
N LEU A 86 -20.25 1.71 -33.81
CA LEU A 86 -19.25 1.18 -34.74
C LEU A 86 -18.06 0.56 -33.99
N GLU A 87 -17.56 1.22 -32.95
CA GLU A 87 -16.47 0.70 -32.11
C GLU A 87 -16.84 -0.62 -31.43
N LEU A 88 -18.08 -0.74 -30.92
CA LEU A 88 -18.56 -1.98 -30.31
C LEU A 88 -18.66 -3.13 -31.34
N LEU A 89 -19.12 -2.82 -32.56
CA LEU A 89 -19.21 -3.79 -33.65
C LEU A 89 -17.83 -4.26 -34.13
N LEU A 90 -16.85 -3.36 -34.21
CA LEU A 90 -15.46 -3.71 -34.52
C LEU A 90 -14.84 -4.58 -33.41
N THR A 91 -15.17 -4.29 -32.16
CA THR A 91 -14.74 -5.09 -31.01
C THR A 91 -15.32 -6.51 -31.09
N TYR A 92 -16.62 -6.66 -31.39
CA TYR A 92 -17.22 -7.99 -31.54
C TYR A 92 -16.65 -8.77 -32.72
N LYS A 93 -16.34 -8.09 -33.83
CA LYS A 93 -15.71 -8.73 -34.99
C LYS A 93 -14.30 -9.25 -34.67
N ALA A 94 -13.50 -8.48 -33.92
CA ALA A 94 -12.17 -8.92 -33.49
C ALA A 94 -12.21 -10.14 -32.56
N LEU A 95 -13.28 -10.29 -31.76
CA LEU A 95 -13.46 -11.43 -30.87
C LEU A 95 -13.93 -12.69 -31.59
N ASP A 96 -14.67 -12.58 -32.70
CA ASP A 96 -15.10 -13.72 -33.52
C ASP A 96 -13.95 -14.22 -34.43
N ASP A 97 -13.02 -13.36 -34.85
CA ASP A 97 -11.85 -13.73 -35.67
C ASP A 97 -10.79 -14.53 -34.87
N ASP A 98 -10.81 -14.46 -33.53
CA ASP A 98 -9.89 -15.19 -32.64
C ASP A 98 -10.35 -16.63 -32.30
N ASP A 99 -11.61 -17.01 -32.59
CA ASP A 99 -12.19 -18.32 -32.22
C ASP A 99 -12.43 -19.27 -33.41
N ALA A 100 -12.01 -18.88 -34.62
CA ALA A 100 -12.12 -19.69 -35.84
C ALA A 100 -10.75 -20.24 -36.32
N GLY A 101 -10.14 -21.15 -35.55
CA GLY A 101 -8.86 -21.74 -35.96
C GLY A 101 -8.40 -22.99 -35.20
N GLY A 102 -9.10 -24.12 -35.36
CA GLY A 102 -8.65 -25.42 -34.85
C GLY A 102 -7.74 -26.20 -35.83
N ASN A 103 -6.59 -26.66 -35.33
CA ASN A 103 -5.73 -27.79 -35.74
C ASN A 103 -5.13 -27.90 -37.17
N ASN A 104 -3.79 -27.81 -37.29
CA ASN A 104 -2.84 -28.91 -37.64
C ASN A 104 -1.52 -28.44 -38.34
N HIS A 105 -0.39 -28.98 -37.84
CA HIS A 105 0.93 -29.27 -38.48
C HIS A 105 1.85 -28.17 -39.09
N SER A 106 3.03 -28.04 -38.44
CA SER A 106 4.43 -28.05 -38.94
C SER A 106 5.00 -26.99 -39.90
N THR A 107 6.08 -26.34 -39.39
CA THR A 107 7.34 -25.89 -40.03
C THR A 107 7.32 -24.96 -41.25
N SER A 108 7.93 -23.78 -41.13
CA SER A 108 9.11 -23.31 -41.94
C SER A 108 9.17 -21.77 -42.11
N GLY A 109 10.37 -21.20 -41.91
CA GLY A 109 10.95 -19.99 -42.56
C GLY A 109 10.24 -18.62 -42.41
N CYS A 110 10.77 -17.63 -41.69
CA CYS A 110 11.90 -16.73 -42.03
C CYS A 110 11.50 -15.38 -42.69
N ILE A 111 11.91 -14.29 -42.01
CA ILE A 111 12.43 -12.98 -42.48
C ILE A 111 11.48 -11.74 -42.55
N LEU A 112 12.04 -10.64 -42.02
CA LEU A 112 11.59 -9.25 -41.74
C LEU A 112 11.41 -8.36 -43.01
N PRO A 113 10.92 -7.09 -42.89
CA PRO A 113 11.75 -5.91 -42.50
C PRO A 113 11.05 -4.97 -41.48
N VAL A 114 11.71 -4.43 -40.45
CA VAL A 114 12.55 -3.21 -40.39
C VAL A 114 11.92 -1.99 -41.06
N VAL A 115 11.56 -0.99 -40.23
CA VAL A 115 11.53 0.44 -40.61
C VAL A 115 12.17 1.20 -39.44
N GLU A 116 13.28 1.87 -39.76
CA GLU A 116 13.98 2.85 -38.94
C GLU A 116 13.26 4.20 -39.06
N ASP A 117 13.18 4.96 -37.97
CA ASP A 117 12.97 6.41 -38.02
C ASP A 117 14.06 7.05 -37.14
N ASP A 118 15.00 7.71 -37.81
CA ASP A 118 16.01 8.61 -37.27
C ASP A 118 15.38 9.97 -36.98
N ASP A 119 15.77 10.62 -35.88
CA ASP A 119 15.78 12.08 -35.74
C ASP A 119 16.86 12.47 -34.72
N ASP A 120 18.06 12.73 -35.23
CA ASP A 120 19.20 13.31 -34.53
C ASP A 120 19.03 14.83 -34.37
N LEU A 121 19.23 15.36 -33.17
CA LEU A 121 19.60 16.75 -32.93
C LEU A 121 20.71 16.83 -31.87
N ASP A 122 21.94 17.00 -32.36
CA ASP A 122 23.13 17.40 -31.60
C ASP A 122 23.05 18.87 -31.17
N PHE A 123 23.42 19.18 -29.91
CA PHE A 123 24.13 20.42 -29.59
C PHE A 123 25.00 20.30 -28.32
N GLU A 124 26.28 20.10 -28.60
CA GLU A 124 27.50 20.68 -28.01
C GLU A 124 27.75 20.76 -26.49
N ASN A 125 28.91 20.16 -26.18
CA ASN A 125 29.81 20.31 -25.04
C ASN A 125 30.26 21.76 -24.79
N TRP A 126 30.30 22.21 -23.54
CA TRP A 126 31.11 23.36 -23.11
C TRP A 126 31.88 22.98 -21.83
N ASP A 127 33.17 22.70 -22.01
CA ASP A 127 34.20 22.76 -20.97
C ASP A 127 34.71 24.22 -20.84
N GLY A 128 35.08 24.63 -19.63
CA GLY A 128 35.74 25.91 -19.37
C GLY A 128 35.87 26.26 -17.89
N ASP A 129 37.10 26.21 -17.40
CA ASP A 129 37.60 26.23 -16.02
C ASP A 129 37.54 27.56 -15.22
N ASP A 130 37.78 27.39 -13.91
CA ASP A 130 38.48 28.23 -12.91
C ASP A 130 37.93 29.62 -12.50
N ASP A 131 37.65 29.78 -11.19
CA ASP A 131 38.51 30.60 -10.34
C ASP A 131 38.35 30.32 -8.83
N ALA A 132 39.46 30.47 -8.10
CA ALA A 132 39.66 30.09 -6.71
C ALA A 132 39.37 31.22 -5.69
N GLY A 133 39.06 30.85 -4.45
CA GLY A 133 39.41 31.66 -3.27
C GLY A 133 38.42 31.63 -2.09
N GLY A 134 38.92 31.30 -0.90
CA GLY A 134 38.42 31.84 0.37
C GLY A 134 37.94 30.84 1.42
N ARG A 135 38.84 30.47 2.34
CA ARG A 135 38.54 29.86 3.66
C ARG A 135 37.59 30.74 4.48
N GLU A 136 36.72 30.11 5.26
CA GLU A 136 36.65 30.31 6.73
C GLU A 136 35.84 29.19 7.41
N SER A 137 36.42 28.62 8.47
CA SER A 137 35.80 27.66 9.38
C SER A 137 35.23 28.42 10.57
N SER A 138 33.97 28.17 10.93
CA SER A 138 33.45 28.46 12.26
C SER A 138 32.70 27.24 12.79
N SER A 139 33.30 26.63 13.82
CA SER A 139 32.74 25.57 14.64
C SER A 139 31.74 26.15 15.65
N ASP A 140 30.47 25.73 15.55
CA ASP A 140 29.50 25.84 16.63
C ASP A 140 29.63 24.61 17.54
N ASP A 141 30.55 24.70 18.51
CA ASP A 141 30.72 23.74 19.60
C ASP A 141 29.98 24.25 20.84
N SER A 142 28.64 24.10 20.85
CA SER A 142 27.81 24.45 22.01
C SER A 142 27.02 23.28 22.59
N GLY A 143 27.06 22.10 21.95
CA GLY A 143 26.34 20.90 22.39
C GLY A 143 27.17 19.97 23.28
N TYR A 144 28.50 20.03 23.20
CA TYR A 144 29.38 19.12 23.94
C TYR A 144 29.49 19.50 25.43
N GLU A 145 29.53 20.80 25.72
CA GLU A 145 29.59 21.33 27.09
C GLU A 145 28.30 21.10 27.90
N ASP A 146 27.15 20.98 27.24
CA ASP A 146 25.88 20.70 27.92
C ASP A 146 25.75 19.21 28.28
N PHE A 147 26.23 18.32 27.42
CA PHE A 147 26.31 16.88 27.68
C PHE A 147 27.24 16.53 28.85
N LEU A 148 28.39 17.21 28.95
CA LEU A 148 29.33 17.00 30.06
C LEU A 148 28.76 17.47 31.41
N ARG A 149 27.96 18.54 31.40
CA ARG A 149 27.27 19.06 32.58
C ARG A 149 26.21 18.07 33.09
N GLU A 150 25.38 17.54 32.20
CA GLU A 150 24.34 16.55 32.52
C GLU A 150 24.93 15.25 33.10
N MET A 151 26.08 14.81 32.58
CA MET A 151 26.81 13.66 33.12
C MET A 151 27.35 13.92 34.53
N SER A 152 27.88 15.13 34.79
CA SER A 152 28.38 15.48 36.13
C SER A 152 27.29 15.56 37.20
N GLU A 153 26.12 16.10 36.85
CA GLU A 153 24.98 16.22 37.76
C GLU A 153 24.36 14.85 38.11
N ARG A 154 24.36 13.92 37.15
CA ARG A 154 23.95 12.53 37.36
C ARG A 154 24.87 11.85 38.38
N ASP A 155 26.18 11.98 38.22
CA ASP A 155 27.18 11.34 39.08
C ASP A 155 27.11 11.84 40.53
N GLU A 156 26.86 13.14 40.75
CA GLU A 156 26.65 13.70 42.09
C GLU A 156 25.38 13.16 42.76
N LYS A 157 24.27 13.03 42.02
CA LYS A 157 23.01 12.48 42.55
C LYS A 157 23.12 11.00 42.90
N ILE A 158 23.79 10.20 42.07
CA ILE A 158 24.09 8.79 42.37
C ILE A 158 24.90 8.69 43.65
N LYS A 159 25.98 9.48 43.77
CA LYS A 159 26.83 9.49 44.96
C LYS A 159 26.06 9.87 46.22
N SER A 160 25.11 10.80 46.12
CA SER A 160 24.25 11.19 47.24
C SER A 160 23.28 10.07 47.65
N LEU A 161 22.67 9.36 46.70
CA LEU A 161 21.78 8.22 47.00
C LEU A 161 22.55 7.02 47.58
N VAL A 162 23.75 6.75 47.06
CA VAL A 162 24.64 5.72 47.61
C VAL A 162 25.06 6.04 49.05
N ASN A 163 25.35 7.31 49.35
CA ASN A 163 25.63 7.76 50.72
C ASN A 163 24.42 7.62 51.66
N MET A 164 23.19 7.59 51.11
CA MET A 164 21.96 7.31 51.87
C MET A 164 21.68 5.80 52.06
N GLY A 165 22.53 4.93 51.52
CA GLY A 165 22.46 3.47 51.70
C GLY A 165 21.70 2.70 50.61
N PHE A 166 21.46 3.34 49.45
CA PHE A 166 20.92 2.67 48.26
C PHE A 166 22.06 2.09 47.40
N SER A 167 21.79 1.04 46.63
CA SER A 167 22.79 0.53 45.69
C SER A 167 22.94 1.49 44.51
N GLU A 168 24.11 1.45 43.86
CA GLU A 168 24.36 2.25 42.66
C GLU A 168 23.37 1.91 41.54
N ASP A 169 23.02 0.62 41.40
CA ASP A 169 22.04 0.13 40.43
C ASP A 169 20.63 0.65 40.72
N GLU A 170 20.18 0.66 41.98
CA GLU A 170 18.88 1.21 42.38
C GLU A 170 18.81 2.72 42.14
N SER A 171 19.92 3.41 42.40
CA SER A 171 20.06 4.86 42.22
C SER A 171 20.01 5.23 40.73
N ASN A 172 20.71 4.46 39.89
CA ASN A 172 20.69 4.60 38.44
C ASN A 172 19.29 4.36 37.86
N GLU A 173 18.63 3.28 38.28
CA GLU A 173 17.25 2.96 37.87
C GLU A 173 16.26 4.05 38.27
N ALA A 174 16.39 4.62 39.46
CA ALA A 174 15.54 5.73 39.90
C ALA A 174 15.75 7.00 39.06
N ILE A 175 16.99 7.33 38.70
CA ILE A 175 17.30 8.48 37.83
C ILE A 175 16.80 8.26 36.41
N ILE A 176 16.93 7.03 35.88
CA ILE A 176 16.37 6.67 34.56
C ILE A 176 14.84 6.83 34.56
N ARG A 177 14.18 6.49 35.67
CA ARG A 177 12.72 6.52 35.78
C ARG A 177 12.15 7.92 36.03
N CYS A 178 12.83 8.73 36.82
CA CYS A 178 12.33 10.04 37.25
C CYS A 178 12.97 11.24 36.52
N GLY A 179 14.07 11.01 35.80
CA GLY A 179 14.83 12.04 35.09
C GLY A 179 15.99 12.60 35.92
N VAL A 180 17.04 13.09 35.25
CA VAL A 180 18.25 13.66 35.87
C VAL A 180 17.92 14.93 36.67
N ASP A 181 16.87 15.67 36.30
CA ASP A 181 16.42 16.89 37.00
C ASP A 181 15.59 16.64 38.27
N ALA A 182 15.21 15.39 38.56
CA ALA A 182 14.34 15.09 39.70
C ALA A 182 15.00 15.43 41.05
N ASP A 183 14.19 15.90 42.00
CA ASP A 183 14.64 16.15 43.37
C ASP A 183 15.00 14.84 44.07
N ILE A 184 16.01 14.87 44.95
CA ILE A 184 16.51 13.66 45.60
C ILE A 184 15.45 12.94 46.43
N CYS A 185 14.47 13.67 47.00
CA CYS A 185 13.37 13.06 47.74
C CYS A 185 12.50 12.18 46.83
N VAL A 186 12.28 12.59 45.57
CA VAL A 186 11.50 11.84 44.58
C VAL A 186 12.24 10.58 44.15
N LEU A 187 13.58 10.67 44.01
CA LEU A 187 14.42 9.51 43.70
C LEU A 187 14.40 8.48 44.84
N VAL A 188 14.49 8.94 46.10
CA VAL A 188 14.40 8.07 47.29
C VAL A 188 13.03 7.38 47.40
N ASP A 189 11.94 8.10 47.13
CA ASP A 189 10.58 7.53 47.12
C ASP A 189 10.43 6.49 45.99
N SER A 190 11.04 6.73 44.82
CA SER A 190 11.05 5.80 43.69
C SER A 190 11.78 4.49 44.04
N VAL A 191 12.97 4.57 44.65
CA VAL A 191 13.71 3.37 45.10
C VAL A 191 12.94 2.62 46.18
N SER A 192 12.35 3.34 47.13
CA SER A 192 11.57 2.74 48.22
C SER A 192 10.31 2.04 47.71
N ALA A 193 9.62 2.63 46.73
CA ALA A 193 8.48 2.00 46.07
C ALA A 193 8.87 0.72 45.31
N SER A 194 10.02 0.72 44.63
CA SER A 194 10.55 -0.47 43.96
C SER A 194 10.83 -1.62 44.94
N ARG A 195 11.46 -1.34 46.09
CA ARG A 195 11.73 -2.35 47.12
C ARG A 195 10.44 -2.94 47.72
N VAL A 196 9.42 -2.11 47.94
CA VAL A 196 8.11 -2.59 48.45
C VAL A 196 7.39 -3.47 47.42
N ALA A 197 7.52 -3.16 46.13
CA ALA A 197 6.96 -4.00 45.07
C ALA A 197 7.62 -5.39 45.02
N GLU A 198 8.94 -5.47 45.19
CA GLU A 198 9.67 -6.75 45.25
C GLU A 198 9.31 -7.59 46.49
N ASP A 199 9.09 -6.96 47.65
CA ASP A 199 8.67 -7.64 48.88
C ASP A 199 7.24 -8.23 48.81
N CYS A 200 6.38 -7.68 47.96
CA CYS A 200 5.07 -8.27 47.67
C CYS A 200 5.16 -9.52 46.76
N HIS A 201 6.26 -9.69 46.03
CA HIS A 201 6.49 -10.84 45.15
C HIS A 201 7.16 -12.04 45.86
N SER A 202 7.77 -11.84 47.04
CA SER A 202 8.43 -12.93 47.80
C SER A 202 7.52 -13.68 48.77
N ARG A 203 6.31 -13.18 49.06
CA ARG A 203 5.40 -13.73 50.10
C ARG A 203 4.26 -14.64 49.62
N ASN A 204 4.15 -14.97 48.34
CA ASN A 204 3.04 -15.79 47.81
C ASN A 204 3.46 -17.19 47.35
N LEU A 205 4.20 -17.92 48.20
CA LEU A 205 4.40 -19.37 48.09
C LEU A 205 4.34 -20.02 49.47
N SER A 206 3.15 -20.07 50.09
CA SER A 206 2.74 -21.17 51.00
C SER A 206 1.31 -21.00 51.52
N ASP A 207 0.54 -22.08 51.37
CA ASP A 207 -0.64 -22.51 52.13
C ASP A 207 -2.04 -21.91 51.85
N HIS A 208 -2.84 -22.76 51.19
CA HIS A 208 -4.30 -22.84 51.38
C HIS A 208 -4.61 -23.58 52.69
N GLN A 209 -5.34 -22.95 53.61
CA GLN A 209 -6.44 -23.61 54.32
C GLN A 209 -7.26 -22.69 55.24
N VAL A 210 -8.57 -22.93 55.18
CA VAL A 210 -9.58 -22.82 56.25
C VAL A 210 -10.29 -21.48 56.48
N THR A 211 -11.60 -21.69 56.51
CA THR A 211 -12.77 -20.86 56.71
C THR A 211 -12.94 -20.27 58.12
N ASP A 212 -13.57 -19.09 58.14
CA ASP A 212 -14.64 -18.66 59.05
C ASP A 212 -14.32 -18.32 60.52
N ARG A 213 -15.02 -17.27 60.99
CA ARG A 213 -15.27 -16.78 62.35
C ARG A 213 -14.31 -15.85 63.10
N CYS A 214 -14.92 -14.70 63.40
CA CYS A 214 -15.07 -14.04 64.71
C CYS A 214 -14.11 -12.91 65.12
N PHE A 215 -14.66 -11.69 65.01
CA PHE A 215 -15.03 -10.78 66.10
C PHE A 215 -14.03 -10.44 67.23
N ASN A 216 -13.88 -9.11 67.39
CA ASN A 216 -13.53 -8.33 68.59
C ASN A 216 -12.06 -8.46 69.05
N SER A 217 -11.35 -7.39 69.41
CA SER A 217 -11.80 -6.36 70.34
C SER A 217 -10.77 -5.23 70.46
N PHE A 218 -11.21 -4.10 71.04
CA PHE A 218 -10.45 -2.95 71.55
C PHE A 218 -9.91 -1.96 70.49
N GLY A 219 -10.25 -0.67 70.47
CA GLY A 219 -10.93 0.18 71.44
C GLY A 219 -10.12 1.48 71.65
N GLY A 220 -10.74 2.64 71.40
CA GLY A 220 -10.28 3.95 71.89
C GLY A 220 -9.85 4.94 70.79
N ARG A 221 -10.70 5.92 70.43
CA ARG A 221 -10.72 7.34 70.90
C ARG A 221 -9.61 8.20 70.25
N LYS A 222 -9.82 9.37 69.65
CA LYS A 222 -10.85 10.44 69.68
C LYS A 222 -10.60 11.34 68.43
N LYS A 223 -11.64 11.83 67.71
CA LYS A 223 -12.21 13.22 67.72
C LYS A 223 -11.21 14.29 67.23
N ALA A 224 -11.45 15.23 66.31
CA ALA A 224 -12.63 15.93 65.75
C ALA A 224 -12.18 16.61 64.42
N ARG A 225 -13.00 16.93 63.41
CA ARG A 225 -14.12 17.91 63.29
C ARG A 225 -14.96 17.51 62.06
N LEU A 226 -16.26 17.19 62.16
CA LEU A 226 -17.44 18.10 62.00
C LEU A 226 -17.29 19.10 60.84
N MET A 227 -17.86 18.79 59.68
CA MET A 227 -19.23 19.16 59.22
C MET A 227 -19.25 20.55 58.58
N GLU A 228 -19.35 20.56 57.24
CA GLU A 228 -20.32 21.42 56.59
C GLU A 228 -21.14 20.57 55.63
N GLU A 229 -22.29 20.19 56.14
CA GLU A 229 -23.36 19.47 55.48
C GLU A 229 -24.23 20.49 54.73
N SER A 230 -24.75 20.09 53.58
CA SER A 230 -26.12 20.42 53.15
C SER A 230 -26.41 21.76 52.44
N ARG A 231 -26.48 21.68 51.10
CA ARG A 231 -27.62 22.26 50.37
C ARG A 231 -28.39 21.20 49.56
N LYS A 232 -29.44 20.69 50.22
CA LYS A 232 -30.82 20.40 49.75
C LYS A 232 -30.99 19.79 48.34
N LYS A 233 -31.31 18.49 48.20
CA LYS A 233 -32.66 17.86 48.24
C LYS A 233 -33.77 18.47 47.33
N ARG A 234 -34.20 17.63 46.38
CA ARG A 234 -35.58 17.29 45.92
C ARG A 234 -36.28 18.11 44.80
N LYS A 235 -36.44 17.43 43.65
CA LYS A 235 -37.69 17.03 42.92
C LYS A 235 -37.22 16.11 41.77
N ARG A 236 -37.35 14.77 41.71
CA ARG A 236 -38.43 13.75 41.84
C ARG A 236 -39.39 13.67 40.62
N TYR A 237 -39.34 12.48 39.98
CA TYR A 237 -40.24 11.82 39.01
C TYR A 237 -40.13 12.24 37.53
N GLY A 238 -40.04 11.35 36.54
CA GLY A 238 -40.09 9.88 36.43
C GLY A 238 -39.69 9.49 34.98
N GLY A 239 -39.48 8.24 34.58
CA GLY A 239 -39.60 6.97 35.25
C GLY A 239 -39.05 5.83 34.38
N GLY A 240 -38.79 4.69 35.03
CA GLY A 240 -38.81 3.30 34.53
C GLY A 240 -37.91 2.94 33.33
N GLY A 241 -37.09 1.90 33.34
CA GLY A 241 -36.97 0.77 34.25
C GLY A 241 -36.79 -0.48 33.40
N GLN A 242 -35.56 -0.98 33.26
CA GLN A 242 -35.24 -2.39 33.10
C GLN A 242 -33.74 -2.55 33.27
N GLY A 243 -33.35 -3.12 34.41
CA GLY A 243 -32.01 -3.67 34.58
C GLY A 243 -31.92 -4.98 33.81
N ASN A 244 -30.78 -5.22 33.16
CA ASN A 244 -30.36 -6.56 32.82
C ASN A 244 -29.10 -6.88 33.63
N ARG A 245 -29.24 -7.90 34.48
CA ARG A 245 -28.16 -8.81 34.85
C ARG A 245 -27.46 -9.28 33.57
N PRO A 246 -26.16 -9.63 33.62
CA PRO A 246 -25.49 -10.22 32.47
C PRO A 246 -26.14 -11.57 32.20
N SER A 247 -26.79 -11.67 31.05
CA SER A 247 -27.22 -12.94 30.46
C SER A 247 -25.98 -13.68 29.98
N LEU A 248 -25.77 -14.87 30.54
CA LEU A 248 -24.95 -15.93 29.94
C LEU A 248 -25.59 -16.32 28.61
N ASP A 249 -25.17 -15.67 27.53
CA ASP A 249 -25.44 -16.13 26.17
C ASP A 249 -24.16 -15.93 25.35
N GLY A 250 -23.59 -17.04 24.91
CA GLY A 250 -22.34 -17.06 24.17
C GLY A 250 -22.55 -16.62 22.73
N SER A 251 -22.39 -15.33 22.47
CA SER A 251 -22.19 -14.80 21.11
C SER A 251 -21.47 -13.45 21.12
N ASP A 252 -20.39 -13.33 21.88
CA ASP A 252 -19.44 -12.24 21.64
C ASP A 252 -18.58 -12.64 20.42
N GLU A 253 -19.02 -12.24 19.22
CA GLU A 253 -18.09 -12.09 18.10
C GLU A 253 -17.08 -10.99 18.48
N ASP A 254 -16.00 -11.41 19.12
CA ASP A 254 -14.90 -10.56 19.57
C ASP A 254 -14.32 -9.76 18.38
N SER A 255 -14.75 -8.51 18.25
CA SER A 255 -14.12 -7.58 17.34
C SER A 255 -12.77 -7.17 17.91
N MET A 256 -11.66 -7.61 17.32
CA MET A 256 -10.33 -7.14 17.72
C MET A 256 -10.17 -5.65 17.36
N PRO A 257 -10.03 -4.75 18.36
CA PRO A 257 -9.90 -3.32 18.11
C PRO A 257 -8.55 -3.00 17.49
N LEU A 258 -8.53 -2.08 16.52
CA LEU A 258 -7.28 -1.60 15.94
C LEU A 258 -6.56 -0.69 16.94
N PRO A 259 -5.25 -0.90 17.20
CA PRO A 259 -4.49 -0.05 18.10
C PRO A 259 -4.39 1.38 17.55
N ASN A 260 -4.30 2.36 18.44
CA ASN A 260 -4.03 3.75 18.09
C ASN A 260 -3.03 4.32 19.10
N PRO A 261 -1.78 4.61 18.69
CA PRO A 261 -1.27 4.58 17.32
C PRO A 261 -1.01 3.16 16.79
N MET A 262 -1.05 2.98 15.46
CA MET A 262 -0.79 1.69 14.79
C MET A 262 0.71 1.48 14.55
N VAL A 263 1.45 1.20 15.62
CA VAL A 263 2.92 1.15 15.62
C VAL A 263 3.51 -0.27 15.73
N GLY A 264 2.67 -1.30 15.58
CA GLY A 264 3.11 -2.69 15.71
C GLY A 264 3.64 -3.02 17.10
N PHE A 265 4.59 -3.95 17.16
CA PHE A 265 5.18 -4.40 18.41
C PHE A 265 6.39 -3.56 18.83
N ASN A 266 7.15 -3.02 17.87
CA ASN A 266 8.39 -2.30 18.16
C ASN A 266 8.91 -1.41 17.01
N LEU A 267 8.08 -0.58 16.38
CA LEU A 267 8.56 0.33 15.32
C LEU A 267 9.71 1.26 15.80
N PRO A 268 10.71 1.57 14.94
CA PRO A 268 11.84 2.44 15.30
C PRO A 268 11.36 3.82 15.74
N GLY A 269 11.88 4.29 16.88
CA GLY A 269 11.56 5.62 17.44
C GLY A 269 10.28 5.66 18.31
N TYR A 270 9.62 4.53 18.55
CA TYR A 270 8.50 4.45 19.49
C TYR A 270 8.92 3.83 20.83
N SER A 271 8.80 4.58 21.92
CA SER A 271 9.15 4.17 23.29
C SER A 271 7.94 3.62 24.08
N GLY A 272 7.10 2.82 23.41
CA GLY A 272 5.94 2.19 24.05
C GLY A 272 6.31 0.98 24.91
N PRO A 273 5.34 0.40 25.66
CA PRO A 273 5.55 -0.83 26.41
C PRO A 273 5.99 -1.95 25.47
N SER A 274 7.07 -2.66 25.82
CA SER A 274 7.51 -3.83 25.07
C SER A 274 6.40 -4.88 25.05
N VAL A 275 5.95 -5.30 23.87
CA VAL A 275 4.96 -6.37 23.75
C VAL A 275 5.64 -7.71 24.00
N THR A 276 5.40 -8.32 25.16
CA THR A 276 5.85 -9.70 25.41
C THR A 276 4.89 -10.66 24.72
N ARG A 277 5.34 -11.26 23.62
CA ARG A 277 4.55 -12.23 22.87
C ARG A 277 4.88 -13.65 23.29
N MET A 278 3.93 -14.35 23.89
CA MET A 278 4.07 -15.78 24.18
C MET A 278 3.66 -16.61 22.97
N LEU A 279 4.62 -17.29 22.36
CA LEU A 279 4.37 -18.31 21.35
C LEU A 279 4.46 -19.70 21.95
N SER A 280 3.62 -20.61 21.47
CA SER A 280 3.79 -22.03 21.79
C SER A 280 5.16 -22.50 21.27
N LYS A 281 5.78 -23.46 21.96
CA LYS A 281 7.07 -24.04 21.52
C LYS A 281 6.95 -24.73 20.15
N LEU A 282 5.75 -25.19 19.77
CA LEU A 282 5.47 -25.84 18.49
C LEU A 282 5.33 -24.82 17.34
N ASP A 283 5.05 -23.56 17.66
CA ASP A 283 4.85 -22.48 16.68
C ASP A 283 6.09 -21.60 16.49
N THR A 284 7.15 -21.87 17.25
CA THR A 284 8.42 -21.15 17.17
C THR A 284 9.41 -21.88 16.27
N GLY A 285 10.11 -21.14 15.41
CA GLY A 285 11.15 -21.68 14.53
C GLY A 285 10.65 -22.02 13.12
N PRO A 286 11.52 -22.64 12.29
CA PRO A 286 11.23 -22.86 10.87
C PRO A 286 10.15 -23.95 10.66
N PRO A 287 9.29 -23.80 9.64
CA PRO A 287 9.23 -22.65 8.74
C PRO A 287 8.73 -21.40 9.49
N PHE A 288 9.45 -20.29 9.32
CA PHE A 288 8.87 -19.00 9.67
C PHE A 288 7.74 -18.72 8.69
N PHE A 289 6.68 -18.08 9.16
CA PHE A 289 5.60 -17.66 8.29
C PHE A 289 5.30 -16.19 8.46
N TYR A 290 4.83 -15.55 7.39
CA TYR A 290 4.49 -14.14 7.37
C TYR A 290 3.29 -13.90 6.45
N TYR A 291 2.16 -13.55 7.04
CA TYR A 291 0.92 -13.30 6.33
C TYR A 291 0.44 -11.86 6.54
N GLU A 292 0.16 -11.16 5.45
CA GLU A 292 -0.34 -9.78 5.46
C GLU A 292 -1.82 -9.71 5.05
N ASN A 293 -2.56 -8.80 5.70
CA ASN A 293 -3.89 -8.43 5.29
C ASN A 293 -4.22 -6.97 5.66
N VAL A 294 -5.26 -6.41 5.04
CA VAL A 294 -5.75 -5.05 5.33
C VAL A 294 -6.19 -4.94 6.79
N ALA A 295 -5.71 -3.91 7.51
CA ALA A 295 -6.03 -3.75 8.93
C ALA A 295 -7.53 -3.53 9.16
N ARG A 296 -8.18 -2.70 8.34
CA ARG A 296 -9.62 -2.41 8.41
C ARG A 296 -10.49 -3.49 7.75
N ALA A 297 -10.20 -4.76 8.04
CA ALA A 297 -11.03 -5.88 7.61
C ALA A 297 -12.44 -5.82 8.26
N PRO A 298 -13.44 -6.50 7.68
CA PRO A 298 -14.75 -6.68 8.31
C PRO A 298 -14.65 -7.25 9.74
N LYS A 299 -15.70 -7.04 10.55
CA LYS A 299 -15.74 -7.54 11.93
C LYS A 299 -15.62 -9.07 11.96
N GLY A 300 -14.92 -9.61 12.96
CA GLY A 300 -14.69 -11.05 13.13
C GLY A 300 -13.59 -11.65 12.24
N GLU A 301 -13.16 -10.97 11.18
CA GLU A 301 -12.20 -11.52 10.21
C GLU A 301 -10.83 -11.76 10.83
N TRP A 302 -10.30 -10.78 11.57
CA TRP A 302 -9.01 -10.94 12.26
C TRP A 302 -9.06 -12.02 13.35
N ALA A 303 -10.21 -12.21 14.00
CA ALA A 303 -10.39 -13.30 14.97
C ALA A 303 -10.36 -14.66 14.26
N LYS A 304 -11.00 -14.80 13.10
CA LYS A 304 -10.94 -16.00 12.25
C LYS A 304 -9.51 -16.27 11.74
N ILE A 305 -8.82 -15.24 11.25
CA ILE A 305 -7.44 -15.37 10.75
C ILE A 305 -6.52 -15.80 11.90
N SER A 306 -6.60 -15.14 13.06
CA SER A 306 -5.83 -15.47 14.27
C SER A 306 -6.06 -16.93 14.69
N ARG A 307 -7.33 -17.35 14.80
CA ARG A 307 -7.71 -18.73 15.17
C ARG A 307 -7.15 -19.78 14.22
N ASN A 308 -7.10 -19.49 12.92
CA ASN A 308 -6.56 -20.41 11.92
C ASN A 308 -5.03 -20.37 11.80
N MET A 309 -4.39 -19.41 12.45
CA MET A 309 -2.95 -19.17 12.43
C MET A 309 -2.35 -19.30 13.84
N PHE A 310 -2.74 -20.39 14.53
CA PHE A 310 -2.19 -20.79 15.84
C PHE A 310 -2.49 -19.79 16.98
N ASP A 311 -3.63 -19.11 16.92
CA ASP A 311 -4.07 -18.09 17.88
C ASP A 311 -3.05 -16.95 18.06
N ILE A 312 -2.27 -16.68 17.01
CA ILE A 312 -1.24 -15.64 17.02
C ILE A 312 -1.87 -14.26 16.82
N GLN A 313 -1.58 -13.36 17.76
CA GLN A 313 -2.00 -11.97 17.67
C GLN A 313 -1.38 -11.26 16.43
N PRO A 314 -2.19 -10.59 15.60
CA PRO A 314 -1.70 -9.79 14.49
C PRO A 314 -0.97 -8.53 14.95
N GLU A 315 0.16 -8.25 14.30
CA GLU A 315 0.91 -7.01 14.41
C GLU A 315 0.29 -5.95 13.48
N PHE A 316 -0.38 -4.94 14.05
CA PHE A 316 -1.00 -3.87 13.29
C PHE A 316 -0.08 -2.66 13.13
N VAL A 317 0.29 -2.34 11.90
CA VAL A 317 1.23 -1.26 11.57
C VAL A 317 0.64 -0.36 10.48
N ASP A 318 0.78 0.95 10.65
CA ASP A 318 0.63 1.94 9.59
C ASP A 318 2.01 2.29 9.02
N SER A 319 2.21 2.05 7.72
CA SER A 319 3.48 2.40 7.05
C SER A 319 3.79 3.90 7.05
N LEU A 320 2.81 4.75 7.41
CA LEU A 320 3.02 6.18 7.67
C LEU A 320 4.20 6.47 8.62
N HIS A 321 4.48 5.55 9.56
CA HIS A 321 5.57 5.72 10.52
C HIS A 321 6.97 5.46 9.91
N LEU A 322 7.02 4.86 8.72
CA LEU A 322 8.24 4.51 8.02
C LEU A 322 8.41 5.35 6.74
N CYS A 323 7.36 5.53 5.93
CA CYS A 323 7.44 6.23 4.65
C CYS A 323 6.39 7.33 4.49
N ALA A 324 6.50 8.09 3.40
CA ALA A 324 5.64 9.23 3.05
C ALA A 324 4.17 8.89 2.73
N ALA A 325 3.75 7.62 2.79
CA ALA A 325 2.38 7.20 2.50
C ALA A 325 1.80 6.29 3.58
N ALA A 326 0.58 6.61 4.03
CA ALA A 326 -0.14 5.76 4.98
C ALA A 326 -0.51 4.42 4.36
N ARG A 327 -0.26 3.31 5.05
CA ARG A 327 -0.67 1.97 4.63
C ARG A 327 -0.91 1.10 5.86
N LYS A 328 -2.15 1.13 6.34
CA LYS A 328 -2.63 0.38 7.51
C LYS A 328 -2.80 -1.09 7.19
N ARG A 329 -1.97 -1.96 7.77
CA ARG A 329 -1.98 -3.42 7.58
C ARG A 329 -1.87 -4.15 8.91
N GLY A 330 -2.34 -5.39 8.92
CA GLY A 330 -2.06 -6.35 9.98
C GLY A 330 -1.18 -7.47 9.44
N TYR A 331 -0.25 -7.93 10.26
CA TYR A 331 0.70 -8.98 9.91
C TYR A 331 0.63 -10.10 10.95
N ILE A 332 0.40 -11.34 10.52
CA ILE A 332 0.51 -12.51 11.40
C ILE A 332 1.74 -13.29 10.96
N HIS A 333 2.67 -13.45 11.89
CA HIS A 333 3.92 -14.17 11.66
C HIS A 333 4.38 -14.82 12.95
N ASN A 334 5.32 -15.77 12.89
CA ASN A 334 6.02 -16.32 14.06
C ASN A 334 7.49 -15.86 14.16
N LEU A 335 7.85 -14.79 13.45
CA LEU A 335 9.18 -14.18 13.54
C LEU A 335 9.46 -13.63 14.94
N PRO A 336 10.72 -13.68 15.40
CA PRO A 336 11.18 -12.92 16.55
C PRO A 336 10.89 -11.44 16.39
N ILE A 337 10.59 -10.78 17.49
CA ILE A 337 10.32 -9.34 17.52
C ILE A 337 11.56 -8.57 17.98
N GLU A 338 12.44 -9.20 18.76
CA GLU A 338 13.67 -8.57 19.26
C GLU A 338 14.70 -8.38 18.14
N ASN A 339 15.56 -7.37 18.28
CA ASN A 339 16.70 -7.10 17.39
C ASN A 339 16.32 -6.83 15.92
N ARG A 340 15.12 -6.33 15.66
CA ARG A 340 14.75 -5.79 14.34
C ARG A 340 15.60 -4.54 14.03
N SER A 341 15.88 -4.34 12.74
CA SER A 341 16.62 -3.17 12.25
C SER A 341 15.96 -2.61 10.98
N PRO A 342 15.85 -1.28 10.86
CA PRO A 342 15.32 -0.66 9.64
C PRO A 342 16.29 -0.82 8.47
N LEU A 343 15.76 -0.78 7.24
CA LEU A 343 16.59 -0.62 6.06
C LEU A 343 17.30 0.73 6.06
N LEU A 344 18.54 0.73 5.57
CA LEU A 344 19.33 1.94 5.36
C LEU A 344 19.62 2.12 3.86
N PRO A 345 19.55 3.35 3.33
CA PRO A 345 19.12 4.59 4.00
C PRO A 345 17.64 4.55 4.38
N LEU A 346 17.25 5.33 5.41
CA LEU A 346 15.86 5.40 5.83
C LEU A 346 15.00 6.01 4.70
N PRO A 347 13.81 5.46 4.43
CA PRO A 347 12.91 6.02 3.43
C PRO A 347 12.43 7.42 3.84
N PRO A 348 12.09 8.28 2.86
CA PRO A 348 11.56 9.61 3.13
C PRO A 348 10.21 9.50 3.87
N LYS A 349 10.05 10.28 4.93
CA LYS A 349 8.84 10.26 5.78
C LYS A 349 7.79 11.24 5.32
N THR A 350 8.16 12.27 4.55
CA THR A 350 7.21 13.28 4.05
C THR A 350 7.20 13.37 2.54
N ILE A 351 6.11 13.88 1.96
CA ILE A 351 5.97 14.14 0.52
C ILE A 351 7.13 15.01 0.03
N PHE A 352 7.55 16.02 0.82
CA PHE A 352 8.58 16.96 0.43
C PHE A 352 10.00 16.42 0.58
N GLU A 353 10.22 15.45 1.46
CA GLU A 353 11.48 14.68 1.49
C GLU A 353 11.57 13.75 0.28
N ALA A 354 10.46 13.10 -0.09
CA ALA A 354 10.41 12.21 -1.25
C ALA A 354 10.54 12.99 -2.56
N PHE A 355 9.84 14.12 -2.67
CA PHE A 355 9.74 14.94 -3.88
C PHE A 355 9.84 16.44 -3.56
N PRO A 356 11.06 16.97 -3.39
CA PRO A 356 11.26 18.37 -3.03
C PRO A 356 10.68 19.37 -4.03
N HIS A 357 10.63 18.98 -5.31
CA HIS A 357 10.15 19.83 -6.41
C HIS A 357 8.65 20.19 -6.30
N TYR A 358 7.83 19.39 -5.61
CA TYR A 358 6.42 19.70 -5.37
C TYR A 358 6.21 20.89 -4.44
N LYS A 359 7.18 21.19 -3.57
CA LYS A 359 7.10 22.29 -2.61
C LYS A 359 6.88 23.65 -3.29
N LYS A 360 7.44 23.83 -4.49
CA LYS A 360 7.30 25.07 -5.30
C LYS A 360 5.85 25.41 -5.63
N TRP A 361 5.02 24.40 -5.85
CA TRP A 361 3.63 24.55 -6.32
C TRP A 361 2.60 24.27 -5.23
N TRP A 362 3.06 23.89 -4.04
CA TRP A 362 2.19 23.50 -2.94
C TRP A 362 1.51 24.72 -2.32
N PRO A 363 0.16 24.81 -2.32
CA PRO A 363 -0.53 25.94 -1.73
C PRO A 363 -0.47 25.87 -0.20
N SER A 364 -0.41 27.03 0.46
CA SER A 364 -0.32 27.14 1.92
C SER A 364 -1.54 26.57 2.67
N TRP A 365 -2.68 26.41 2.00
CA TRP A 365 -3.90 25.81 2.56
C TRP A 365 -3.96 24.28 2.41
N ASP A 366 -3.09 23.66 1.61
CA ASP A 366 -2.95 22.21 1.57
C ASP A 366 -1.96 21.76 2.65
N THR A 367 -2.50 21.30 3.77
CA THR A 367 -1.72 20.91 4.95
C THR A 367 -1.18 19.48 4.89
N ARG A 368 -1.34 18.76 3.77
CA ARG A 368 -0.86 17.38 3.67
C ARG A 368 0.65 17.35 3.65
N THR A 369 1.22 16.55 4.53
CA THR A 369 2.64 16.20 4.55
C THR A 369 2.88 14.75 4.14
N HIS A 370 1.83 13.93 4.11
CA HIS A 370 1.85 12.51 3.75
C HIS A 370 0.72 12.19 2.78
N LEU A 371 0.91 11.14 2.01
CA LEU A 371 -0.09 10.57 1.10
C LEU A 371 -0.99 9.59 1.86
N ASN A 372 -2.20 9.40 1.34
CA ASN A 372 -3.06 8.31 1.79
C ASN A 372 -2.62 6.98 1.16
N CYS A 373 -3.29 5.89 1.54
CA CYS A 373 -3.03 4.57 0.96
C CYS A 373 -3.04 4.60 -0.55
N LEU A 374 -1.90 4.23 -1.14
CA LEU A 374 -1.71 4.11 -2.57
C LEU A 374 -2.74 3.13 -3.15
N GLN A 375 -3.42 3.56 -4.21
CA GLN A 375 -4.54 2.85 -4.83
C GLN A 375 -4.07 2.12 -6.10
N THR A 376 -4.92 1.23 -6.61
CA THR A 376 -4.69 0.48 -7.86
C THR A 376 -5.11 1.23 -9.11
N CYS A 377 -5.82 2.35 -8.95
CA CYS A 377 -6.29 3.21 -10.02
C CYS A 377 -5.92 4.67 -9.73
N VAL A 378 -5.80 5.44 -10.80
CA VAL A 378 -5.45 6.86 -10.75
C VAL A 378 -6.62 7.73 -11.21
N ALA A 379 -6.58 9.01 -10.82
CA ALA A 379 -7.53 10.00 -11.29
C ALA A 379 -7.51 10.14 -12.81
N SER A 380 -8.67 10.43 -13.38
CA SER A 380 -8.78 10.77 -14.80
C SER A 380 -8.35 12.20 -15.08
N ALA A 381 -7.88 12.46 -16.30
CA ALA A 381 -7.57 13.81 -16.76
C ALA A 381 -8.77 14.77 -16.63
N LYS A 382 -9.99 14.27 -16.87
CA LYS A 382 -11.23 15.04 -16.69
C LYS A 382 -11.39 15.59 -15.26
N LEU A 383 -10.93 14.83 -14.24
CA LEU A 383 -10.97 15.27 -12.85
C LEU A 383 -9.95 16.37 -12.58
N THR A 384 -8.71 16.22 -13.04
CA THR A 384 -7.66 17.23 -12.87
C THR A 384 -8.02 18.53 -13.58
N ASP A 385 -8.63 18.45 -14.77
CA ASP A 385 -9.11 19.61 -15.52
C ASP A 385 -10.26 20.33 -14.80
N ARG A 386 -11.14 19.58 -14.12
CA ARG A 386 -12.23 20.16 -13.32
C ARG A 386 -11.68 20.88 -12.08
N ILE A 387 -10.68 20.30 -11.42
CA ILE A 387 -9.98 20.95 -10.30
C ILE A 387 -9.29 22.23 -10.77
N GLN A 388 -8.55 22.18 -11.88
CA GLN A 388 -7.88 23.35 -12.45
C GLN A 388 -8.88 24.46 -12.78
N ARG A 389 -9.99 24.14 -13.45
CA ARG A 389 -11.04 25.13 -13.76
C ARG A 389 -11.63 25.76 -12.51
N ALA A 390 -11.95 24.95 -11.49
CA ALA A 390 -12.49 25.45 -10.23
C ALA A 390 -11.53 26.44 -9.54
N LEU A 391 -10.23 26.14 -9.56
CA LEU A 391 -9.19 27.00 -8.98
C LEU A 391 -9.00 28.30 -9.78
N VAL A 392 -8.98 28.21 -11.12
CA VAL A 392 -8.84 29.39 -12.00
C VAL A 392 -10.05 30.33 -11.88
N SER A 393 -11.25 29.79 -11.71
CA SER A 393 -12.46 30.59 -11.52
C SER A 393 -12.62 31.18 -10.11
N SER A 394 -11.72 30.85 -9.18
CA SER A 394 -11.82 31.25 -7.77
C SER A 394 -10.95 32.47 -7.44
N SER A 395 -11.28 33.14 -6.33
CA SER A 395 -10.40 34.17 -5.74
C SER A 395 -9.04 33.56 -5.36
N ASN A 396 -8.01 34.38 -5.18
CA ASN A 396 -6.73 33.94 -4.63
C ASN A 396 -6.56 34.55 -3.22
N PRO A 397 -6.72 33.77 -2.13
CA PRO A 397 -6.92 32.33 -2.07
C PRO A 397 -8.36 31.89 -2.43
N PRO A 398 -8.56 30.62 -2.85
CA PRO A 398 -9.88 30.08 -3.18
C PRO A 398 -10.82 30.12 -1.97
N THR A 399 -12.14 30.13 -2.20
CA THR A 399 -13.13 30.05 -1.13
C THR A 399 -13.01 28.72 -0.36
N LYS A 400 -13.41 28.70 0.91
CA LYS A 400 -13.33 27.50 1.76
C LYS A 400 -14.06 26.28 1.18
N SER A 401 -15.14 26.49 0.41
CA SER A 401 -15.87 25.41 -0.26
C SER A 401 -15.05 24.79 -1.40
N VAL A 402 -14.40 25.62 -2.22
CA VAL A 402 -13.50 25.15 -3.28
C VAL A 402 -12.28 24.46 -2.69
N GLN A 403 -11.66 25.03 -1.66
CA GLN A 403 -10.54 24.38 -0.95
C GLN A 403 -10.95 23.01 -0.44
N LYS A 404 -12.10 22.89 0.25
CA LYS A 404 -12.60 21.60 0.74
C LYS A 404 -12.80 20.59 -0.39
N TYR A 405 -13.46 21.00 -1.47
CA TYR A 405 -13.67 20.15 -2.65
C TYR A 405 -12.35 19.63 -3.23
N VAL A 406 -11.38 20.52 -3.48
CA VAL A 406 -10.08 20.16 -4.04
C VAL A 406 -9.31 19.26 -3.08
N MET A 407 -9.30 19.56 -1.77
CA MET A 407 -8.65 18.72 -0.77
C MET A 407 -9.25 17.32 -0.68
N ASP A 408 -10.56 17.18 -0.78
CA ASP A 408 -11.24 15.88 -0.72
C ASP A 408 -10.86 15.01 -1.93
N GLU A 409 -10.82 15.58 -3.14
CA GLU A 409 -10.36 14.88 -4.34
C GLU A 409 -8.86 14.57 -4.29
N CYS A 410 -8.03 15.52 -3.86
CA CYS A 410 -6.59 15.32 -3.71
C CYS A 410 -6.26 14.22 -2.69
N LYS A 411 -7.00 14.15 -1.58
CA LYS A 411 -6.86 13.06 -0.59
C LYS A 411 -7.37 11.73 -1.15
N LYS A 412 -8.47 11.74 -1.89
CA LYS A 412 -9.06 10.50 -2.44
C LYS A 412 -8.15 9.85 -3.48
N TRP A 413 -7.54 10.66 -4.35
CA TRP A 413 -6.76 10.18 -5.49
C TRP A 413 -5.24 10.36 -5.34
N ASN A 414 -4.77 10.78 -4.16
CA ASN A 414 -3.37 11.09 -3.91
C ASN A 414 -2.77 12.07 -4.93
N LEU A 415 -3.52 13.11 -5.28
CA LEU A 415 -3.05 14.11 -6.24
C LEU A 415 -2.01 15.02 -5.61
N VAL A 416 -1.00 15.36 -6.41
CA VAL A 416 0.13 16.22 -6.06
C VAL A 416 0.16 17.47 -6.94
N TRP A 417 0.74 18.56 -6.42
CA TRP A 417 0.79 19.85 -7.11
C TRP A 417 1.99 19.92 -8.04
N VAL A 418 1.73 19.92 -9.35
CA VAL A 418 2.77 19.91 -10.39
C VAL A 418 2.96 21.26 -11.09
N GLY A 419 2.07 22.21 -10.80
CA GLY A 419 2.12 23.54 -11.41
C GLY A 419 1.11 24.49 -10.77
N LYS A 420 1.15 25.76 -11.18
CA LYS A 420 0.18 26.77 -10.74
C LYS A 420 -1.25 26.32 -11.06
N ASN A 421 -2.06 26.10 -10.03
CA ASN A 421 -3.43 25.59 -10.11
C ASN A 421 -3.56 24.22 -10.81
N LYS A 422 -2.47 23.45 -10.90
CA LYS A 422 -2.44 22.15 -11.59
C LYS A 422 -2.09 21.05 -10.60
N VAL A 423 -2.89 20.00 -10.63
CA VAL A 423 -2.69 18.77 -9.86
C VAL A 423 -2.57 17.59 -10.82
N ALA A 424 -1.77 16.60 -10.46
CA ALA A 424 -1.60 15.37 -11.22
C ALA A 424 -1.62 14.14 -10.29
N PRO A 425 -1.99 12.95 -10.80
CA PRO A 425 -1.72 11.70 -10.08
C PRO A 425 -0.20 11.48 -9.98
N LEU A 426 0.22 10.64 -9.03
CA LEU A 426 1.60 10.18 -8.95
C LEU A 426 1.96 9.35 -10.20
N GLU A 427 3.16 9.54 -10.71
CA GLU A 427 3.69 8.68 -11.77
C GLU A 427 4.10 7.31 -11.21
N PRO A 428 4.13 6.24 -12.03
CA PRO A 428 4.41 4.89 -11.55
C PRO A 428 5.77 4.74 -10.85
N ASP A 429 6.80 5.44 -11.34
CA ASP A 429 8.14 5.44 -10.74
C ASP A 429 8.17 6.16 -9.38
N GLU A 430 7.34 7.17 -9.17
CA GLU A 430 7.16 7.80 -7.86
C GLU A 430 6.49 6.84 -6.87
N MET A 431 5.51 6.07 -7.34
CA MET A 431 4.87 5.04 -6.53
C MET A 431 5.83 3.91 -6.17
N GLU A 432 6.66 3.46 -7.11
CA GLU A 432 7.75 2.50 -6.87
C GLU A 432 8.67 3.00 -5.77
N TYR A 433 9.09 4.27 -5.86
CA TYR A 433 9.99 4.89 -4.88
C TYR A 433 9.37 4.95 -3.48
N ILE A 434 8.12 5.41 -3.34
CA ILE A 434 7.42 5.47 -2.03
C ILE A 434 7.20 4.07 -1.43
N LEU A 435 6.94 3.07 -2.27
CA LEU A 435 6.73 1.69 -1.83
C LEU A 435 8.04 0.96 -1.53
N GLY A 436 9.19 1.56 -1.83
CA GLY A 436 10.50 0.99 -1.60
C GLY A 436 10.91 -0.05 -2.66
N PHE A 437 10.35 0.00 -3.87
CA PHE A 437 10.84 -0.80 -5.00
C PHE A 437 12.04 -0.12 -5.69
N PRO A 438 12.86 -0.87 -6.44
CA PRO A 438 13.81 -0.28 -7.37
C PRO A 438 13.12 0.63 -8.38
N ARG A 439 13.84 1.65 -8.86
CA ARG A 439 13.35 2.52 -9.95
C ARG A 439 13.10 1.67 -11.19
N ASP A 440 11.99 1.93 -11.88
CA ASP A 440 11.57 1.23 -13.09
C ASP A 440 11.28 -0.26 -12.89
N HIS A 441 11.05 -0.72 -11.65
CA HIS A 441 10.76 -2.13 -11.33
C HIS A 441 9.59 -2.69 -12.13
N THR A 442 8.54 -1.90 -12.35
CA THR A 442 7.36 -2.31 -13.11
C THR A 442 7.37 -1.83 -14.56
N ARG A 443 8.48 -1.26 -15.05
CA ARG A 443 8.60 -0.79 -16.44
C ARG A 443 8.58 -2.00 -17.39
N GLY A 444 7.92 -1.83 -18.54
CA GLY A 444 7.76 -2.91 -19.54
C GLY A 444 6.39 -3.62 -19.50
N VAL A 445 5.48 -3.19 -18.63
CA VAL A 445 4.05 -3.50 -18.72
C VAL A 445 3.22 -2.22 -18.90
N GLY A 446 1.98 -2.37 -19.36
CA GLY A 446 1.08 -1.22 -19.59
C GLY A 446 0.84 -0.38 -18.34
N LYS A 447 0.68 0.94 -18.50
CA LYS A 447 0.57 1.92 -17.38
C LYS A 447 -0.50 1.54 -16.35
N THR A 448 -1.69 1.10 -16.79
CA THR A 448 -2.77 0.62 -15.90
C THR A 448 -2.33 -0.57 -15.05
N GLN A 449 -1.53 -1.46 -15.61
CA GLN A 449 -1.10 -2.69 -14.95
C GLN A 449 0.00 -2.39 -13.93
N ARG A 450 0.86 -1.40 -14.22
CA ARG A 450 1.82 -0.86 -13.24
C ARG A 450 1.09 -0.37 -11.98
N TYR A 451 0.11 0.52 -12.14
CA TYR A 451 -0.68 1.03 -11.01
C TYR A 451 -1.41 -0.06 -10.24
N LYS A 452 -2.04 -1.01 -10.95
CA LYS A 452 -2.74 -2.13 -10.33
C LYS A 452 -1.80 -3.00 -9.49
N SER A 453 -0.63 -3.34 -10.03
CA SER A 453 0.36 -4.16 -9.35
C SER A 453 0.99 -3.44 -8.15
N LEU A 454 1.31 -2.14 -8.26
CA LEU A 454 1.88 -1.33 -7.18
C LEU A 454 0.89 -1.07 -6.04
N GLY A 455 -0.37 -0.75 -6.35
CA GLY A 455 -1.40 -0.53 -5.33
C GLY A 455 -1.60 -1.76 -4.42
N ASN A 456 -1.47 -2.96 -5.00
CA ASN A 456 -1.66 -4.23 -4.31
C ASN A 456 -0.37 -4.86 -3.75
N SER A 457 0.81 -4.27 -3.99
CA SER A 457 2.08 -4.84 -3.51
C SER A 457 2.29 -4.63 -2.01
N PHE A 458 3.36 -5.20 -1.45
CA PHE A 458 3.83 -4.77 -0.12
C PHE A 458 4.43 -3.37 -0.16
N GLN A 459 4.49 -2.74 1.02
CA GLN A 459 5.46 -1.68 1.28
C GLN A 459 6.74 -2.38 1.74
N VAL A 460 7.81 -2.23 0.96
CA VAL A 460 9.05 -3.02 1.10
C VAL A 460 9.78 -2.73 2.41
N ASP A 461 9.89 -1.48 2.84
CA ASP A 461 10.60 -1.09 4.05
C ASP A 461 9.95 -1.61 5.35
N THR A 462 8.62 -1.60 5.42
CA THR A 462 7.84 -2.18 6.52
C THR A 462 8.04 -3.69 6.60
N VAL A 463 7.96 -4.38 5.47
CA VAL A 463 8.19 -5.83 5.43
C VAL A 463 9.64 -6.15 5.76
N ALA A 464 10.60 -5.40 5.21
CA ALA A 464 12.01 -5.57 5.50
C ALA A 464 12.33 -5.35 6.99
N TYR A 465 11.68 -4.38 7.65
CA TYR A 465 11.82 -4.20 9.09
C TYR A 465 11.48 -5.47 9.86
N HIS A 466 10.36 -6.12 9.53
CA HIS A 466 9.93 -7.36 10.18
C HIS A 466 10.85 -8.54 9.83
N LEU A 467 11.30 -8.65 8.58
CA LEU A 467 12.15 -9.74 8.09
C LEU A 467 13.62 -9.58 8.48
N SER A 468 14.05 -8.41 8.97
CA SER A 468 15.45 -8.11 9.29
C SER A 468 16.09 -9.09 10.28
N VAL A 469 15.31 -9.68 11.18
CA VAL A 469 15.76 -10.69 12.14
C VAL A 469 16.33 -11.94 11.46
N LEU A 470 15.84 -12.28 10.26
CA LEU A 470 16.29 -13.46 9.51
C LEU A 470 17.73 -13.32 9.03
N ARG A 471 18.24 -12.10 8.87
CA ARG A 471 19.60 -11.84 8.36
C ARG A 471 20.67 -12.50 9.22
N ARG A 472 20.55 -12.42 10.54
CA ARG A 472 21.50 -13.05 11.47
C ARG A 472 21.27 -14.55 11.64
N MET A 473 20.04 -15.01 11.42
CA MET A 473 19.66 -16.41 11.60
C MET A 473 20.07 -17.30 10.43
N PHE A 474 20.09 -16.74 9.20
CA PHE A 474 20.37 -17.47 7.97
C PHE A 474 21.51 -16.83 7.17
N PRO A 475 22.76 -16.91 7.65
CA PRO A 475 23.92 -16.30 6.97
C PRO A 475 24.20 -16.92 5.59
N ASN A 476 23.79 -18.18 5.39
CA ASN A 476 23.95 -18.91 4.12
C ASN A 476 22.75 -18.75 3.18
N GLY A 477 21.84 -17.81 3.49
CA GLY A 477 20.63 -17.59 2.72
C GLY A 477 19.45 -18.49 3.07
N VAL A 478 18.30 -18.18 2.48
CA VAL A 478 16.99 -18.77 2.80
C VAL A 478 16.35 -19.47 1.61
N CYS A 479 15.55 -20.49 1.89
CA CYS A 479 14.58 -21.09 0.97
C CYS A 479 13.18 -20.54 1.27
N VAL A 480 12.54 -19.90 0.28
CA VAL A 480 11.29 -19.16 0.47
C VAL A 480 10.16 -19.79 -0.34
N LEU A 481 9.02 -19.99 0.30
CA LEU A 481 7.74 -20.27 -0.37
C LEU A 481 6.89 -19.00 -0.33
N SER A 482 6.72 -18.38 -1.48
CA SER A 482 6.01 -17.11 -1.63
C SER A 482 4.64 -17.35 -2.27
N LEU A 483 3.59 -17.19 -1.49
CA LEU A 483 2.20 -17.36 -1.92
C LEU A 483 1.59 -16.00 -2.23
N PHE A 484 1.01 -15.84 -3.42
CA PHE A 484 0.47 -14.56 -3.89
C PHE A 484 1.59 -13.50 -4.01
N THR A 485 2.68 -13.87 -4.68
CA THR A 485 3.94 -13.12 -4.74
C THR A 485 3.77 -11.69 -5.29
N GLY A 486 2.80 -11.47 -6.18
CA GLY A 486 2.62 -10.20 -6.87
C GLY A 486 3.88 -9.81 -7.63
N ILE A 487 4.37 -8.59 -7.41
CA ILE A 487 5.60 -8.06 -8.03
C ILE A 487 6.87 -8.34 -7.22
N GLY A 488 6.82 -9.26 -6.25
CA GLY A 488 8.00 -9.69 -5.49
C GLY A 488 8.34 -8.81 -4.30
N GLY A 489 7.36 -8.18 -3.64
CA GLY A 489 7.63 -7.23 -2.56
C GLY A 489 8.38 -7.84 -1.36
N GLY A 490 8.14 -9.12 -1.06
CA GLY A 490 8.85 -9.83 0.01
C GLY A 490 10.29 -10.16 -0.36
N GLU A 491 10.51 -10.55 -1.61
CA GLU A 491 11.81 -10.92 -2.17
C GLU A 491 12.70 -9.69 -2.37
N VAL A 492 12.12 -8.58 -2.81
CA VAL A 492 12.80 -7.28 -2.86
C VAL A 492 13.22 -6.84 -1.45
N ALA A 493 12.37 -7.06 -0.43
CA ALA A 493 12.72 -6.78 0.96
C ALA A 493 13.90 -7.65 1.44
N LEU A 494 13.87 -8.96 1.17
CA LEU A 494 14.96 -9.89 1.50
C LEU A 494 16.27 -9.51 0.80
N HIS A 495 16.20 -9.16 -0.48
CA HIS A 495 17.35 -8.72 -1.27
C HIS A 495 17.96 -7.43 -0.70
N LYS A 496 17.14 -6.42 -0.36
CA LYS A 496 17.61 -5.18 0.26
C LYS A 496 18.22 -5.40 1.65
N LEU A 497 17.78 -6.41 2.38
CA LEU A 497 18.41 -6.82 3.65
C LEU A 497 19.76 -7.53 3.46
N GLY A 498 20.15 -7.84 2.23
CA GLY A 498 21.35 -8.63 1.91
C GLY A 498 21.19 -10.11 2.27
N ILE A 499 19.96 -10.62 2.37
CA ILE A 499 19.70 -12.03 2.63
C ILE A 499 19.71 -12.76 1.29
N HIS A 500 20.66 -13.67 1.10
CA HIS A 500 20.73 -14.47 -0.12
C HIS A 500 19.51 -15.40 -0.22
N MET A 501 18.83 -15.38 -1.36
CA MET A 501 17.70 -16.28 -1.61
C MET A 501 18.21 -17.47 -2.43
N ARG A 502 18.40 -18.62 -1.77
CA ARG A 502 18.89 -19.82 -2.42
C ARG A 502 17.87 -20.39 -3.40
N VAL A 503 16.63 -20.49 -2.94
CA VAL A 503 15.49 -21.00 -3.71
C VAL A 503 14.27 -20.17 -3.37
N VAL A 504 13.54 -19.74 -4.39
CA VAL A 504 12.22 -19.13 -4.23
C VAL A 504 11.22 -19.92 -5.05
N VAL A 505 10.19 -20.43 -4.38
CA VAL A 505 9.00 -20.99 -5.04
C VAL A 505 7.93 -19.90 -5.00
N SER A 506 7.68 -19.25 -6.13
CA SER A 506 6.68 -18.20 -6.24
C SER A 506 5.36 -18.74 -6.78
N VAL A 507 4.25 -18.30 -6.19
CA VAL A 507 2.89 -18.64 -6.63
C VAL A 507 2.15 -17.37 -7.00
N GLU A 508 1.96 -17.13 -8.29
CA GLU A 508 1.32 -15.90 -8.80
C GLU A 508 0.48 -16.16 -10.06
N ILE A 509 -0.79 -15.73 -9.99
CA ILE A 509 -1.76 -15.93 -11.07
C ILE A 509 -1.64 -14.86 -12.17
N GLY A 510 -1.29 -13.63 -11.81
CA GLY A 510 -1.19 -12.50 -12.71
C GLY A 510 0.06 -12.55 -13.58
N GLU A 511 -0.13 -12.70 -14.90
CA GLU A 511 0.98 -12.78 -15.86
C GLU A 511 1.87 -11.52 -15.88
N ALA A 512 1.27 -10.33 -15.78
CA ALA A 512 2.02 -9.08 -15.69
C ALA A 512 2.92 -9.04 -14.44
N SER A 513 2.38 -9.48 -13.30
CA SER A 513 3.12 -9.56 -12.04
C SER A 513 4.26 -10.58 -12.10
N LYS A 514 4.01 -11.77 -12.67
CA LYS A 514 5.05 -12.78 -12.95
C LYS A 514 6.15 -12.21 -13.83
N LYS A 515 5.80 -11.55 -14.94
CA LYS A 515 6.78 -10.95 -15.87
C LYS A 515 7.65 -9.91 -15.17
N ILE A 516 7.06 -9.03 -14.35
CA ILE A 516 7.77 -8.04 -13.55
C ILE A 516 8.75 -8.73 -12.59
N PHE A 517 8.23 -9.67 -11.79
CA PHE A 517 9.04 -10.35 -10.78
C PHE A 517 10.18 -11.16 -11.39
N LYS A 518 9.90 -11.88 -12.48
CA LYS A 518 10.91 -12.63 -13.24
C LYS A 518 11.99 -11.74 -13.82
N SER A 519 11.61 -10.62 -14.44
CA SER A 519 12.58 -9.66 -14.97
C SER A 519 13.52 -9.15 -13.88
N TRP A 520 12.98 -8.83 -12.69
CA TRP A 520 13.79 -8.43 -11.55
C TRP A 520 14.68 -9.57 -11.04
N TRP A 521 14.15 -10.79 -10.97
CA TRP A 521 14.88 -11.97 -10.53
C TRP A 521 16.11 -12.23 -11.40
N ASP A 522 15.92 -12.28 -12.72
CA ASP A 522 16.98 -12.56 -13.68
C ASP A 522 18.09 -11.49 -13.68
N GLN A 523 17.75 -10.25 -13.30
CA GLN A 523 18.71 -9.14 -13.22
C GLN A 523 19.50 -9.12 -11.90
N THR A 524 18.95 -9.64 -10.81
CA THR A 524 19.47 -9.37 -9.45
C THR A 524 19.84 -10.60 -8.64
N GLN A 525 19.30 -11.78 -8.97
CA GLN A 525 19.44 -12.98 -8.15
C GLN A 525 20.23 -14.08 -8.84
N THR A 526 20.93 -14.88 -8.04
CA THR A 526 21.71 -16.05 -8.49
C THR A 526 21.10 -17.39 -8.05
N GLY A 527 20.04 -17.34 -7.25
CA GLY A 527 19.36 -18.53 -6.75
C GLY A 527 18.47 -19.20 -7.79
N THR A 528 17.77 -20.26 -7.37
CA THR A 528 16.78 -20.94 -8.21
C THR A 528 15.38 -20.36 -8.00
N LEU A 529 14.74 -19.90 -9.07
CA LEU A 529 13.32 -19.52 -9.08
C LEU A 529 12.46 -20.65 -9.66
N ILE A 530 11.40 -21.00 -8.94
CA ILE A 530 10.37 -21.93 -9.40
C ILE A 530 9.04 -21.18 -9.41
N GLU A 531 8.51 -20.98 -10.61
CA GLU A 531 7.24 -20.27 -10.82
C GLU A 531 6.09 -21.28 -10.88
N ILE A 532 5.05 -21.04 -10.09
CA ILE A 532 3.81 -21.80 -10.07
C ILE A 532 2.66 -20.82 -10.28
N THR A 533 1.75 -21.10 -11.21
CA THR A 533 0.71 -20.13 -11.57
C THR A 533 -0.44 -20.09 -10.56
N ASP A 534 -0.98 -21.24 -10.17
CA ASP A 534 -2.16 -21.31 -9.28
C ASP A 534 -1.80 -22.00 -7.96
N VAL A 535 -2.22 -21.41 -6.84
CA VAL A 535 -2.10 -22.00 -5.49
C VAL A 535 -2.82 -23.35 -5.39
N LYS A 536 -3.86 -23.58 -6.19
CA LYS A 536 -4.57 -24.86 -6.26
C LYS A 536 -3.72 -25.98 -6.87
N SER A 537 -2.76 -25.63 -7.73
CA SER A 537 -1.81 -26.60 -8.28
C SER A 537 -0.75 -27.04 -7.26
N LEU A 538 -0.63 -26.31 -6.15
CA LEU A 538 0.24 -26.66 -5.03
C LEU A 538 -0.43 -27.71 -4.14
N THR A 539 -0.49 -28.94 -4.66
CA THR A 539 -0.96 -30.11 -3.91
C THR A 539 0.04 -30.52 -2.84
N ASN A 540 -0.41 -31.28 -1.85
CA ASN A 540 0.45 -31.78 -0.77
C ASN A 540 1.65 -32.58 -1.32
N ASP A 541 1.45 -33.42 -2.34
CA ASP A 541 2.53 -34.18 -2.97
C ASP A 541 3.56 -33.28 -3.65
N ARG A 542 3.09 -32.20 -4.30
CA ARG A 542 3.98 -31.22 -4.92
C ARG A 542 4.81 -30.49 -3.88
N VAL A 543 4.19 -30.07 -2.77
CA VAL A 543 4.91 -29.45 -1.65
C VAL A 543 5.92 -30.43 -1.03
N ALA A 544 5.56 -31.69 -0.85
CA ALA A 544 6.46 -32.71 -0.31
C ALA A 544 7.67 -32.97 -1.23
N SER A 545 7.44 -32.96 -2.55
CA SER A 545 8.49 -33.05 -3.56
C SER A 545 9.45 -31.86 -3.46
N LEU A 546 8.94 -30.63 -3.37
CA LEU A 546 9.77 -29.42 -3.20
C LEU A 546 10.58 -29.45 -1.89
N ILE A 547 9.97 -29.87 -0.77
CA ILE A 547 10.65 -30.02 0.53
C ILE A 547 11.76 -31.08 0.46
N SER A 548 11.54 -32.16 -0.30
CA SER A 548 12.53 -33.21 -0.49
C SER A 548 13.67 -32.77 -1.40
N GLN A 549 13.38 -31.98 -2.42
CA GLN A 549 14.36 -31.45 -3.36
C GLN A 549 15.26 -30.36 -2.74
N PHE A 550 14.70 -29.46 -1.94
CA PHE A 550 15.40 -28.26 -1.45
C PHE A 550 15.75 -28.28 0.04
N GLY A 551 15.38 -29.35 0.76
CA GLY A 551 15.66 -29.50 2.18
C GLY A 551 14.66 -28.83 3.12
N GLY A 552 13.57 -28.27 2.60
CA GLY A 552 12.53 -27.56 3.35
C GLY A 552 12.47 -26.07 3.02
N PHE A 553 11.59 -25.35 3.71
CA PHE A 553 11.41 -23.90 3.57
C PHE A 553 11.72 -23.20 4.89
N ASP A 554 12.53 -22.14 4.82
CA ASP A 554 12.89 -21.33 5.98
C ASP A 554 11.81 -20.26 6.23
N LEU A 555 11.20 -19.75 5.16
CA LEU A 555 10.15 -18.73 5.20
C LEU A 555 8.99 -19.08 4.26
N VAL A 556 7.77 -19.03 4.78
CA VAL A 556 6.51 -19.05 4.01
C VAL A 556 5.89 -17.66 4.11
N ILE A 557 5.87 -16.91 3.01
CA ILE A 557 5.37 -15.54 2.99
C ILE A 557 4.16 -15.43 2.07
N GLY A 558 3.19 -14.60 2.42
CA GLY A 558 2.09 -14.28 1.51
C GLY A 558 1.26 -13.07 1.93
N GLY A 559 0.67 -12.42 0.94
CA GLY A 559 -0.27 -11.32 1.13
C GLY A 559 -1.66 -11.72 0.67
N SER A 560 -2.70 -11.22 1.32
CA SER A 560 -4.05 -11.54 0.88
C SER A 560 -4.36 -10.89 -0.48
N PRO A 561 -4.79 -11.66 -1.51
CA PRO A 561 -5.21 -11.11 -2.80
C PRO A 561 -6.60 -10.48 -2.67
N CYS A 562 -6.67 -9.33 -1.99
CA CYS A 562 -7.92 -8.76 -1.50
C CYS A 562 -8.36 -7.50 -2.26
N ASN A 563 -8.91 -7.66 -3.46
CA ASN A 563 -9.66 -6.58 -4.12
C ASN A 563 -11.03 -6.27 -3.44
N ASN A 564 -11.55 -7.19 -2.60
CA ASN A 564 -12.87 -7.06 -1.96
C ASN A 564 -12.84 -6.63 -0.49
N LEU A 565 -11.66 -6.52 0.14
CA LEU A 565 -11.52 -6.00 1.52
C LEU A 565 -11.10 -4.52 1.57
N ALA A 566 -10.69 -3.93 0.44
CA ALA A 566 -10.40 -2.50 0.37
C ALA A 566 -11.71 -1.71 0.38
N GLY A 567 -11.89 -0.83 1.38
CA GLY A 567 -13.12 -0.06 1.64
C GLY A 567 -13.60 0.88 0.53
N SER A 568 -13.00 0.88 -0.66
CA SER A 568 -13.43 1.66 -1.82
C SER A 568 -14.48 0.95 -2.70
N ASN A 569 -14.71 -0.36 -2.51
CA ASN A 569 -15.75 -1.11 -3.23
C ASN A 569 -16.97 -1.34 -2.32
N GLN A 570 -17.77 -0.29 -2.16
CA GLN A 570 -18.88 -0.22 -1.19
C GLN A 570 -20.06 -1.18 -1.47
N HIS A 571 -20.00 -1.99 -2.54
CA HIS A 571 -21.13 -2.77 -3.05
C HIS A 571 -21.01 -4.30 -2.98
N HIS A 572 -19.87 -4.88 -2.57
CA HIS A 572 -19.76 -6.33 -2.30
C HIS A 572 -18.84 -6.59 -1.10
N ARG A 573 -19.42 -6.53 0.11
CA ARG A 573 -18.75 -6.94 1.35
C ARG A 573 -19.00 -8.42 1.60
N ASP A 574 -18.36 -9.28 0.83
CA ASP A 574 -18.57 -10.73 0.99
C ASP A 574 -17.72 -11.35 2.12
N GLY A 575 -16.99 -10.54 2.91
CA GLY A 575 -16.21 -11.01 4.07
C GLY A 575 -15.31 -12.22 3.76
N LEU A 576 -15.01 -13.06 4.75
CA LEU A 576 -14.37 -14.37 4.58
C LEU A 576 -15.27 -15.44 3.89
N GLU A 577 -16.43 -15.07 3.35
CA GLU A 577 -17.35 -15.98 2.63
C GLU A 577 -17.32 -15.78 1.10
N GLY A 578 -16.65 -14.75 0.60
CA GLY A 578 -16.44 -14.51 -0.83
C GLY A 578 -15.41 -15.44 -1.49
N LYS A 579 -15.42 -15.50 -2.83
CA LYS A 579 -14.48 -16.33 -3.63
C LYS A 579 -12.98 -16.08 -3.34
N HIS A 580 -12.62 -14.90 -2.83
CA HIS A 580 -11.25 -14.53 -2.45
C HIS A 580 -10.83 -15.04 -1.06
N SER A 581 -11.78 -15.44 -0.23
CA SER A 581 -11.59 -15.89 1.13
C SER A 581 -11.10 -17.34 1.18
N ALA A 582 -11.41 -18.12 0.14
CA ALA A 582 -10.83 -19.44 -0.10
C ALA A 582 -9.29 -19.41 -0.17
N LEU A 583 -8.71 -18.32 -0.70
CA LEU A 583 -7.27 -18.20 -0.89
C LEU A 583 -6.51 -18.08 0.44
N PHE A 584 -7.14 -17.52 1.48
CA PHE A 584 -6.60 -17.58 2.84
C PHE A 584 -6.56 -19.02 3.37
N TYR A 585 -7.62 -19.80 3.15
CA TYR A 585 -7.63 -21.21 3.56
C TYR A 585 -6.61 -22.04 2.78
N ASP A 586 -6.35 -21.72 1.51
CA ASP A 586 -5.26 -22.32 0.74
C ASP A 586 -3.89 -22.00 1.35
N TYR A 587 -3.65 -20.74 1.75
CA TYR A 587 -2.43 -20.37 2.48
C TYR A 587 -2.27 -21.20 3.75
N VAL A 588 -3.31 -21.29 4.59
CA VAL A 588 -3.29 -22.04 5.85
C VAL A 588 -3.08 -23.54 5.61
N ARG A 589 -3.76 -24.12 4.60
CA ARG A 589 -3.59 -25.52 4.18
C ARG A 589 -2.13 -25.82 3.85
N ILE A 590 -1.52 -24.97 3.03
CA ILE A 590 -0.13 -25.13 2.59
C ILE A 590 0.82 -24.96 3.78
N LEU A 591 0.64 -23.92 4.59
CA LEU A 591 1.47 -23.67 5.78
C LEU A 591 1.44 -24.85 6.76
N ASN A 592 0.25 -25.37 7.07
CA ASN A 592 0.09 -26.53 7.96
C ASN A 592 0.78 -27.78 7.40
N PHE A 593 0.67 -28.00 6.08
CA PHE A 593 1.35 -29.13 5.45
C PHE A 593 2.88 -28.97 5.49
N VAL A 594 3.42 -27.78 5.18
CA VAL A 594 4.87 -27.51 5.28
C VAL A 594 5.36 -27.73 6.72
N LYS A 595 4.66 -27.19 7.73
CA LYS A 595 5.01 -27.40 9.15
C LYS A 595 4.98 -28.89 9.52
N SER A 596 3.95 -29.63 9.10
CA SER A 596 3.83 -31.06 9.39
C SER A 596 4.96 -31.89 8.75
N ALA A 597 5.23 -31.66 7.46
CA ALA A 597 6.26 -32.36 6.71
C ALA A 597 7.68 -32.06 7.24
N MET A 598 7.93 -30.84 7.70
CA MET A 598 9.22 -30.45 8.30
C MET A 598 9.36 -30.90 9.76
N GLY A 599 8.26 -30.92 10.52
CA GLY A 599 8.24 -31.38 11.92
C GLY A 599 8.57 -32.88 12.05
N GLY A 600 8.14 -33.70 11.08
CA GLY A 600 8.45 -35.13 11.03
C GLY A 600 9.93 -35.49 10.79
N ARG A 601 10.77 -34.54 10.37
CA ARG A 601 12.23 -34.74 10.18
C ARG A 601 13.06 -34.43 11.43
N ARG A 602 12.45 -33.92 12.50
CA ARG A 602 13.14 -33.54 13.75
C ARG A 602 13.08 -34.61 14.86
N MET A 603 12.56 -35.81 14.57
CA MET A 603 12.55 -36.95 15.50
C MET A 603 13.59 -38.00 15.13
#